data_AF-A0A3D5I242-F1
#
_entry.id   AF-A0A3D5I242-F1
#
_cell.length_a   1.000
_cell.length_b   1.000
_cell.length_c   1.000
_cell.angle_alpha   90.00
_cell.angle_beta   90.00
_cell.angle_gamma   90.00
#
_symmetry.space_group_name_H-M   'P 1'
#
loop_
_entity.id
_entity.type
_entity.pdbx_description
1 polymer ?
#
loop_
_entity_poly.entity_id
_entity_poly.type
_entity_poly.pdbx_seq_one_letter_code
_entity_poly.pdbx_strand_id
1 'polypeptide(L)'
;MSQPLFGELDLLHSNQGVLIGTAGLVVLWVALTLLERRGRRVGALVSRTVKRPLTLGLAAALYAGWITQLLEPATNKLNGLASARLSASLMIVAISWATIRLGHAVLRSRSFEEWLKVEDPKDEAMLISLLDRLYVIGVLVVASAALMVTFGVSTTAVATLLGGAGIGIGFGTQHISQNFLSGFMLFFNRPFKEGDWISTTGLEG
;
A
#
# COMPACT_ATOMS: atom_id res chain seq x y z
N MET A 1 -34.88 35.57 5.04
CA MET A 1 -33.82 35.46 6.07
C MET A 1 -33.63 33.98 6.38
N SER A 2 -32.65 33.35 5.77
CA SER A 2 -32.28 31.94 5.99
C SER A 2 -30.76 31.91 6.21
N GLN A 3 -30.34 31.64 7.45
CA GLN A 3 -28.92 31.57 7.81
C GLN A 3 -28.28 30.28 7.26
N PRO A 4 -26.97 30.27 6.93
CA PRO A 4 -26.37 29.20 6.17
C PRO A 4 -25.94 28.04 7.07
N LEU A 5 -26.33 26.84 6.66
CA LEU A 5 -25.99 25.51 7.21
C LEU A 5 -24.52 25.10 6.97
N PHE A 6 -23.60 26.05 6.85
CA PHE A 6 -22.20 25.81 6.42
C PHE A 6 -21.16 25.95 7.54
N GLY A 7 -21.56 26.23 8.78
CA GLY A 7 -20.63 26.34 9.92
C GLY A 7 -19.98 25.02 10.37
N GLU A 8 -20.53 23.87 9.99
CA GLU A 8 -19.99 22.55 10.36
C GLU A 8 -18.87 22.04 9.43
N LEU A 9 -18.69 22.65 8.25
CA LEU A 9 -17.65 22.26 7.27
C LEU A 9 -16.28 22.91 7.55
N ASP A 10 -16.22 23.94 8.40
CA ASP A 10 -14.97 24.57 8.86
C ASP A 10 -14.28 23.78 9.99
N LEU A 11 -15.00 22.86 10.64
CA LEU A 11 -14.44 21.99 11.68
C LEU A 11 -13.41 21.02 11.10
N LEU A 12 -13.58 20.53 9.87
CA LEU A 12 -12.66 19.60 9.22
C LEU A 12 -11.32 20.23 8.83
N HIS A 13 -11.21 21.56 8.79
CA HIS A 13 -9.96 22.29 8.53
C HIS A 13 -9.31 22.87 9.79
N SER A 14 -9.96 22.76 10.97
CA SER A 14 -9.42 23.23 12.25
C SER A 14 -8.65 22.11 12.97
N ASN A 15 -7.57 22.46 13.70
CA ASN A 15 -6.83 21.53 14.57
C ASN A 15 -7.77 20.77 15.56
N GLN A 16 -8.94 21.34 15.86
CA GLN A 16 -9.97 20.69 16.69
C GLN A 16 -10.74 19.57 15.97
N GLY A 17 -10.96 19.63 14.65
CA GLY A 17 -11.62 18.55 13.91
C GLY A 17 -10.75 17.32 13.74
N VAL A 18 -9.43 17.50 13.63
CA VAL A 18 -8.47 16.39 13.67
C VAL A 18 -8.48 15.74 15.06
N LEU A 19 -8.57 16.51 16.14
CA LEU A 19 -8.67 16.01 17.52
C LEU A 19 -9.99 15.29 17.80
N ILE A 20 -11.12 15.82 17.32
CA ILE A 20 -12.44 15.20 17.47
C ILE A 20 -12.54 13.94 16.58
N GLY A 21 -11.98 13.97 15.37
CA GLY A 21 -11.89 12.81 14.49
C GLY A 21 -11.01 11.70 15.07
N THR A 22 -9.86 12.04 15.64
CA THR A 22 -8.97 11.07 16.31
C THR A 22 -9.57 10.52 17.60
N ALA A 23 -10.22 11.36 18.42
CA ALA A 23 -10.96 10.91 19.60
C ALA A 23 -12.13 9.98 19.23
N GLY A 24 -12.89 10.33 18.18
CA GLY A 24 -13.97 9.48 17.66
C GLY A 24 -13.45 8.13 17.14
N LEU A 25 -12.30 8.11 16.48
CA LEU A 25 -11.67 6.87 15.99
C LEU A 25 -11.06 6.03 17.11
N VAL A 26 -10.50 6.65 18.16
CA VAL A 26 -10.03 5.95 19.37
C VAL A 26 -11.20 5.36 20.15
N VAL A 27 -12.30 6.09 20.28
CA VAL A 27 -13.53 5.58 20.92
C VAL A 27 -14.12 4.45 20.09
N LEU A 28 -14.11 4.55 18.75
CA LEU A 28 -14.53 3.46 17.86
C LEU A 28 -13.61 2.24 18.02
N TRP A 29 -12.29 2.45 18.11
CA TRP A 29 -11.32 1.39 18.34
C TRP A 29 -11.53 0.68 19.69
N VAL A 30 -11.73 1.45 20.76
CA VAL A 30 -12.04 0.94 22.11
C VAL A 30 -13.40 0.24 22.12
N ALA A 31 -14.41 0.79 21.45
CA ALA A 31 -15.73 0.19 21.34
C ALA A 31 -15.69 -1.14 20.57
N LEU A 32 -14.94 -1.22 19.48
CA LEU A 32 -14.73 -2.46 18.73
C LEU A 32 -13.97 -3.49 19.57
N THR A 33 -12.91 -3.09 20.29
CA THR A 33 -12.19 -4.00 21.20
C THR A 33 -13.03 -4.45 22.41
N LEU A 34 -13.96 -3.62 22.90
CA LEU A 34 -14.87 -3.97 24.00
C LEU A 34 -16.04 -4.84 23.54
N LEU A 35 -16.60 -4.59 22.34
CA LEU A 35 -17.63 -5.42 21.73
C LEU A 35 -17.11 -6.86 21.48
N GLU A 36 -15.84 -7.00 21.14
CA GLU A 36 -15.18 -8.30 21.00
C GLU A 36 -15.03 -9.06 22.34
N ARG A 37 -14.90 -8.38 23.49
CA ARG A 37 -14.92 -9.05 24.81
C ARG A 37 -16.26 -9.72 25.11
N ARG A 38 -17.35 -9.30 24.45
CA ARG A 38 -18.70 -9.84 24.66
C ARG A 38 -19.14 -10.88 23.62
N GLY A 39 -18.53 -10.90 22.43
CA GLY A 39 -18.99 -11.70 21.27
C GLY A 39 -18.30 -13.06 21.09
N ARG A 40 -18.61 -14.05 21.92
CA ARG A 40 -18.05 -15.42 21.87
C ARG A 40 -18.43 -16.30 20.66
N ARG A 41 -19.12 -15.80 19.62
CA ARG A 41 -19.67 -16.67 18.55
C ARG A 41 -19.25 -16.36 17.10
N VAL A 42 -18.55 -15.26 16.81
CA VAL A 42 -18.16 -14.93 15.41
C VAL A 42 -16.63 -14.83 15.24
N GLY A 43 -15.86 -15.13 16.28
CA GLY A 43 -14.43 -14.80 16.38
C GLY A 43 -13.43 -15.86 15.92
N ALA A 44 -13.85 -16.95 15.24
CA ALA A 44 -12.93 -18.05 14.92
C ALA A 44 -12.28 -17.96 13.53
N LEU A 45 -12.95 -17.45 12.51
CA LEU A 45 -12.46 -17.51 11.12
C LEU A 45 -11.73 -16.25 10.64
N VAL A 46 -12.01 -15.08 11.25
CA VAL A 46 -11.48 -13.78 10.78
C VAL A 46 -10.39 -13.21 11.71
N SER A 47 -10.14 -13.82 12.87
CA SER A 47 -9.52 -13.10 13.99
C SER A 47 -8.00 -13.21 14.16
N ARG A 48 -7.33 -14.23 13.65
CA ARG A 48 -5.92 -14.45 14.03
C ARG A 48 -4.89 -14.00 13.00
N THR A 49 -5.23 -13.96 11.73
CA THR A 49 -4.24 -13.76 10.66
C THR A 49 -4.17 -12.31 10.17
N VAL A 50 -5.29 -11.56 10.23
CA VAL A 50 -5.38 -10.18 9.71
C VAL A 50 -5.30 -9.12 10.82
N LYS A 51 -5.65 -9.45 12.07
CA LYS A 51 -5.99 -8.44 13.09
C LYS A 51 -4.81 -7.84 13.88
N ARG A 52 -3.72 -8.60 14.10
CA ARG A 52 -2.51 -8.08 14.79
C ARG A 52 -1.74 -7.00 14.00
N PRO A 53 -1.52 -7.13 12.69
CA PRO A 53 -0.82 -6.08 11.95
C PRO A 53 -1.69 -4.85 11.71
N LEU A 54 -3.01 -5.02 11.56
CA LEU A 54 -3.94 -3.93 11.32
C LEU A 54 -4.07 -3.00 12.54
N THR A 55 -4.12 -3.56 13.74
CA THR A 55 -4.11 -2.78 14.99
C THR A 55 -2.77 -2.12 15.27
N LEU A 56 -1.65 -2.75 14.90
CA LEU A 56 -0.30 -2.16 15.02
C LEU A 56 -0.02 -1.08 13.96
N GLY A 57 -0.53 -1.22 12.74
CA GLY A 57 -0.45 -0.21 11.68
C GLY A 57 -1.35 0.99 11.96
N LEU A 58 -2.57 0.76 12.48
CA LEU A 58 -3.45 1.81 12.96
C LEU A 58 -2.85 2.52 14.19
N ALA A 59 -2.31 1.78 15.16
CA ALA A 59 -1.61 2.36 16.32
C ALA A 59 -0.36 3.16 15.90
N ALA A 60 0.40 2.68 14.91
CA ALA A 60 1.54 3.40 14.34
C ALA A 60 1.15 4.73 13.70
N ALA A 61 0.08 4.73 12.88
CA ALA A 61 -0.45 5.93 12.25
C ALA A 61 -0.96 6.93 13.30
N LEU A 62 -1.58 6.44 14.37
CA LEU A 62 -2.01 7.26 15.52
C LEU A 62 -0.83 7.83 16.31
N TYR A 63 0.22 7.05 16.55
CA TYR A 63 1.44 7.51 17.23
C TYR A 63 2.18 8.57 16.40
N ALA A 64 2.21 8.43 15.07
CA ALA A 64 2.80 9.43 14.19
C ALA A 64 2.02 10.76 14.22
N GLY A 65 0.68 10.71 14.21
CA GLY A 65 -0.16 11.90 14.37
C GLY A 65 0.05 12.59 15.72
N TRP A 66 0.18 11.81 16.80
CA TRP A 66 0.49 12.33 18.13
C TRP A 66 1.90 12.94 18.20
N ILE A 67 2.89 12.32 17.55
CA ILE A 67 4.27 12.84 17.43
C ILE A 67 4.28 14.17 16.67
N THR A 68 3.49 14.31 15.61
CA THR A 68 3.41 15.58 14.88
C THR A 68 2.82 16.71 15.73
N GLN A 69 1.84 16.42 16.57
CA GLN A 69 1.29 17.40 17.54
C GLN A 69 2.28 17.72 18.67
N LEU A 70 3.12 16.77 19.09
CA LEU A 70 4.15 16.99 20.10
C LEU A 70 5.34 17.83 19.56
N LEU A 71 5.59 17.78 18.24
CA LEU A 71 6.63 18.57 17.57
C LEU A 71 6.15 19.94 17.06
N GLU A 72 4.84 20.19 16.93
CA GLU A 72 4.28 21.49 16.56
C GLU A 72 4.82 22.65 17.44
N PRO A 73 4.84 22.54 18.79
CA PRO A 73 5.41 23.57 19.66
C PRO A 73 6.92 23.76 19.47
N ALA A 74 7.66 22.70 19.13
CA ALA A 74 9.09 22.74 18.90
C ALA A 74 9.46 23.36 17.53
N THR A 75 8.57 23.21 16.54
CA THR A 75 8.73 23.74 15.17
C THR A 75 8.24 25.17 15.00
N ASN A 76 7.48 25.72 15.95
CA ASN A 76 7.08 27.14 15.97
C ASN A 76 8.27 28.13 16.06
N LYS A 77 9.49 27.64 16.32
CA LYS A 77 10.74 28.43 16.20
C LYS A 77 11.31 28.47 14.78
N LEU A 78 10.77 27.68 13.85
CA LEU A 78 11.11 27.64 12.43
C LEU A 78 9.97 28.30 11.63
N ASN A 79 10.29 28.95 10.51
CA ASN A 79 9.30 29.59 9.63
C ASN A 79 8.11 28.64 9.35
N GLY A 80 6.86 29.11 9.38
CA GLY A 80 5.65 28.26 9.28
C GLY A 80 5.55 27.38 8.01
N LEU A 81 6.28 27.72 6.94
CA LEU A 81 6.41 26.88 5.74
C LEU A 81 7.34 25.66 5.98
N ALA A 82 8.35 25.79 6.83
CA ALA A 82 9.26 24.72 7.18
C ALA A 82 8.60 23.70 8.12
N SER A 83 7.79 24.16 9.09
CA SER A 83 7.04 23.27 9.99
C SER A 83 6.02 22.41 9.21
N ALA A 84 5.30 22.99 8.26
CA ALA A 84 4.36 22.26 7.40
C ALA A 84 5.03 21.19 6.52
N ARG A 85 6.22 21.48 5.98
CA ARG A 85 6.98 20.51 5.18
C ARG A 85 7.53 19.35 6.03
N LEU A 86 7.97 19.66 7.24
CA LEU A 86 8.45 18.65 8.20
C LEU A 86 7.32 17.71 8.63
N SER A 87 6.15 18.25 8.99
CA SER A 87 4.99 17.43 9.39
C SER A 87 4.49 16.54 8.26
N ALA A 88 4.38 17.08 7.04
CA ALA A 88 4.02 16.31 5.85
C ALA A 88 5.02 15.17 5.56
N SER A 89 6.32 15.45 5.69
CA SER A 89 7.37 14.43 5.49
C SER A 89 7.27 13.31 6.52
N LEU A 90 7.05 13.63 7.80
CA LEU A 90 6.85 12.64 8.86
C LEU A 90 5.60 11.79 8.62
N MET A 91 4.51 12.41 8.16
CA MET A 91 3.27 11.70 7.84
C MET A 91 3.48 10.71 6.67
N ILE A 92 4.19 11.11 5.62
CA ILE A 92 4.54 10.22 4.50
C ILE A 92 5.37 9.03 5.01
N VAL A 93 6.39 9.26 5.84
CA VAL A 93 7.22 8.19 6.40
C VAL A 93 6.39 7.24 7.28
N ALA A 94 5.52 7.78 8.12
CA ALA A 94 4.65 6.99 9.00
C ALA A 94 3.66 6.12 8.21
N ILE A 95 3.01 6.68 7.20
CA ILE A 95 2.10 5.95 6.31
C ILE A 95 2.86 4.86 5.56
N SER A 96 4.06 5.17 5.05
CA SER A 96 4.90 4.20 4.34
C SER A 96 5.30 3.05 5.24
N TRP A 97 5.71 3.34 6.48
CA TRP A 97 6.06 2.31 7.46
C TRP A 97 4.87 1.43 7.85
N ALA A 98 3.70 2.04 8.10
CA ALA A 98 2.48 1.32 8.39
C ALA A 98 2.09 0.41 7.21
N THR A 99 2.17 0.92 5.98
CA THR A 99 1.88 0.19 4.74
C THR A 99 2.81 -1.01 4.57
N ILE A 100 4.14 -0.82 4.68
CA ILE A 100 5.13 -1.91 4.62
C ILE A 100 4.82 -2.99 5.65
N ARG A 101 4.54 -2.59 6.89
CA ARG A 101 4.24 -3.52 7.98
C ARG A 101 2.94 -4.30 7.74
N LEU A 102 1.93 -3.66 7.16
CA LEU A 102 0.69 -4.32 6.77
C LEU A 102 0.95 -5.34 5.65
N GLY A 103 1.68 -4.95 4.60
CA GLY A 103 2.01 -5.83 3.49
C GLY A 103 2.78 -7.08 3.93
N HIS A 104 3.84 -6.93 4.74
CA HIS A 104 4.58 -8.08 5.28
C HIS A 104 3.68 -9.05 6.04
N ALA A 105 2.68 -8.53 6.76
CA ALA A 105 1.80 -9.36 7.56
C ALA A 105 0.69 -10.01 6.74
N VAL A 106 0.26 -9.39 5.65
CA VAL A 106 -0.68 -9.97 4.68
C VAL A 106 0.03 -11.06 3.86
N LEU A 107 1.24 -10.80 3.36
CA LEU A 107 2.00 -11.74 2.53
C LEU A 107 2.45 -12.99 3.29
N ARG A 108 2.65 -12.90 4.61
CA ARG A 108 2.93 -14.06 5.49
C ARG A 108 1.69 -14.61 6.18
N SER A 109 0.50 -14.22 5.73
CA SER A 109 -0.74 -14.71 6.30
C SER A 109 -1.06 -16.09 5.71
N ARG A 110 -1.54 -17.02 6.55
CA ARG A 110 -2.04 -18.32 6.08
C ARG A 110 -3.11 -18.21 4.99
N SER A 111 -3.89 -17.13 4.99
CA SER A 111 -4.89 -16.87 3.95
C SER A 111 -4.25 -16.54 2.59
N PHE A 112 -3.07 -15.91 2.61
CA PHE A 112 -2.29 -15.66 1.40
C PHE A 112 -1.60 -16.93 0.91
N GLU A 113 -1.04 -17.73 1.82
CA GLU A 113 -0.50 -19.07 1.53
C GLU A 113 -1.58 -19.99 0.90
N GLU A 114 -2.77 -20.04 1.50
CA GLU A 114 -3.93 -20.79 0.97
C GLU A 114 -4.45 -20.26 -0.37
N TRP A 115 -4.26 -18.97 -0.67
CA TRP A 115 -4.61 -18.38 -1.96
C TRP A 115 -3.58 -18.74 -3.04
N LEU A 116 -2.30 -18.82 -2.67
CA LEU A 116 -1.19 -19.08 -3.59
C LEU A 116 -1.16 -20.54 -4.07
N LYS A 117 -1.65 -21.50 -3.25
CA LYS A 117 -1.78 -22.94 -3.57
C LYS A 117 -0.59 -23.52 -4.35
N VAL A 118 0.63 -23.23 -3.90
CA VAL A 118 1.83 -23.79 -4.51
C VAL A 118 2.08 -25.16 -3.89
N GLU A 119 2.23 -26.19 -4.72
CA GLU A 119 2.41 -27.58 -4.25
C GLU A 119 3.79 -27.80 -3.62
N ASP A 120 4.82 -27.10 -4.10
CA ASP A 120 6.16 -27.14 -3.52
C ASP A 120 6.35 -25.99 -2.50
N PRO A 121 6.61 -26.29 -1.21
CA PRO A 121 6.83 -25.28 -0.19
C PRO A 121 8.05 -24.37 -0.47
N LYS A 122 9.02 -24.82 -1.28
CA LYS A 122 10.18 -23.99 -1.66
C LYS A 122 9.80 -22.92 -2.67
N ASP A 123 9.01 -23.28 -3.66
CA ASP A 123 8.54 -22.36 -4.69
C ASP A 123 7.58 -21.33 -4.09
N GLU A 124 6.76 -21.76 -3.12
CA GLU A 124 5.89 -20.88 -2.33
C GLU A 124 6.71 -19.80 -1.60
N ALA A 125 7.72 -20.23 -0.84
CA ALA A 125 8.57 -19.31 -0.08
C ALA A 125 9.35 -18.34 -0.99
N MET A 126 9.81 -18.82 -2.15
CA MET A 126 10.45 -17.98 -3.14
C MET A 126 9.47 -16.94 -3.70
N LEU A 127 8.26 -17.35 -4.09
CA LEU A 127 7.25 -16.46 -4.65
C LEU A 127 6.80 -15.39 -3.64
N ILE A 128 6.56 -15.79 -2.38
CA ILE A 128 6.22 -14.85 -1.30
C ILE A 128 7.34 -13.83 -1.09
N SER A 129 8.61 -14.28 -1.08
CA SER A 129 9.77 -13.39 -0.95
C SER A 129 9.90 -12.40 -2.12
N LEU A 130 9.63 -12.85 -3.35
CA LEU A 130 9.64 -11.98 -4.52
C LEU A 130 8.53 -10.93 -4.46
N LEU A 131 7.31 -11.33 -4.08
CA LEU A 131 6.17 -10.43 -3.93
C LEU A 131 6.40 -9.42 -2.80
N ASP A 132 7.00 -9.84 -1.69
CA ASP A 132 7.37 -8.98 -0.56
C ASP A 132 8.36 -7.90 -1.00
N ARG A 133 9.42 -8.27 -1.72
CA ARG A 133 10.38 -7.32 -2.27
C ARG A 133 9.75 -6.35 -3.24
N LEU A 134 8.93 -6.85 -4.18
CA LEU A 134 8.27 -6.01 -5.18
C LEU A 134 7.32 -5.01 -4.50
N TYR A 135 6.58 -5.45 -3.49
CA TYR A 135 5.70 -4.60 -2.70
C TYR A 135 6.47 -3.49 -1.98
N VAL A 136 7.55 -3.83 -1.27
CA VAL A 136 8.38 -2.84 -0.55
C VAL A 136 9.00 -1.82 -1.50
N ILE A 137 9.51 -2.27 -2.65
CA ILE A 137 10.05 -1.38 -3.70
C ILE A 137 8.96 -0.43 -4.19
N GLY A 138 7.74 -0.93 -4.46
CA GLY A 138 6.62 -0.10 -4.89
C GLY A 138 6.26 0.98 -3.87
N VAL A 139 6.18 0.62 -2.58
CA VAL A 139 5.91 1.59 -1.51
C VAL A 139 7.03 2.65 -1.42
N LEU A 140 8.29 2.23 -1.51
CA LEU A 140 9.44 3.15 -1.48
C LEU A 140 9.44 4.13 -2.65
N VAL A 141 9.10 3.68 -3.85
CA VAL A 141 9.01 4.55 -5.04
C VAL A 141 7.94 5.63 -4.84
N VAL A 142 6.75 5.23 -4.38
CA VAL A 142 5.64 6.18 -4.12
C VAL A 142 5.99 7.14 -2.98
N ALA A 143 6.58 6.64 -1.89
CA ALA A 143 7.00 7.45 -0.75
C ALA A 143 8.06 8.48 -1.16
N SER A 144 9.05 8.06 -1.94
CA SER A 144 10.12 8.94 -2.42
C SER A 144 9.56 10.03 -3.35
N ALA A 145 8.65 9.66 -4.26
CA ALA A 145 7.97 10.63 -5.11
C ALA A 145 7.18 11.67 -4.31
N ALA A 146 6.42 11.23 -3.29
CA ALA A 146 5.66 12.13 -2.42
C ALA A 146 6.56 13.07 -1.60
N LEU A 147 7.71 12.57 -1.12
CA LEU A 147 8.70 13.39 -0.43
C LEU A 147 9.28 14.46 -1.36
N MET A 148 9.68 14.09 -2.59
CA MET A 148 10.20 15.06 -3.57
C MET A 148 9.21 16.21 -3.82
N VAL A 149 7.92 15.91 -3.96
CA VAL A 149 6.88 16.94 -4.12
C VAL A 149 6.79 17.83 -2.88
N THR A 150 6.88 17.26 -1.68
CA THR A 150 6.86 18.01 -0.40
C THR A 150 8.05 18.98 -0.28
N PHE A 151 9.21 18.62 -0.83
CA PHE A 151 10.41 19.47 -0.87
C PHE A 151 10.40 20.49 -2.02
N GLY A 152 9.31 20.57 -2.80
CA GLY A 152 9.12 21.59 -3.83
C GLY A 152 9.56 21.16 -5.24
N VAL A 153 9.84 19.87 -5.47
CA VAL A 153 9.98 19.35 -6.83
C VAL A 153 8.61 19.39 -7.52
N SER A 154 8.56 19.85 -8.77
CA SER A 154 7.30 19.89 -9.51
C SER A 154 6.75 18.48 -9.72
N THR A 155 5.42 18.35 -9.59
CA THR A 155 4.72 17.08 -9.87
C THR A 155 4.99 16.59 -11.28
N THR A 156 5.10 17.50 -12.25
CA THR A 156 5.48 17.20 -13.63
C THR A 156 6.87 16.58 -13.70
N ALA A 157 7.89 17.13 -13.03
CA ALA A 157 9.24 16.57 -13.08
C ALA A 157 9.30 15.16 -12.47
N VAL A 158 8.61 14.94 -11.34
CA VAL A 158 8.50 13.60 -10.73
C VAL A 158 7.78 12.64 -11.66
N ALA A 159 6.67 13.07 -12.28
CA ALA A 159 5.92 12.26 -13.25
C ALA A 159 6.77 11.92 -14.49
N THR A 160 7.57 12.86 -14.99
CA THR A 160 8.49 12.62 -16.11
C THR A 160 9.57 11.60 -15.74
N LEU A 161 10.17 11.71 -14.55
CA LEU A 161 11.17 10.76 -14.06
C LEU A 161 10.59 9.35 -13.91
N LEU A 162 9.43 9.23 -13.25
CA LEU A 162 8.76 7.94 -13.07
C LEU A 162 8.28 7.37 -14.41
N GLY A 163 7.79 8.21 -15.32
CA GLY A 163 7.40 7.81 -16.67
C GLY A 163 8.59 7.27 -17.47
N GLY A 164 9.74 7.95 -17.43
CA GLY A 164 10.98 7.49 -18.06
C GLY A 164 11.49 6.18 -17.46
N ALA A 165 11.48 6.05 -16.13
CA ALA A 165 11.85 4.81 -15.45
C ALA A 165 10.91 3.65 -15.82
N GLY A 166 9.60 3.91 -15.90
CA GLY A 166 8.59 2.93 -16.32
C GLY A 166 8.81 2.44 -17.75
N ILE A 167 9.14 3.34 -18.69
CA ILE A 167 9.50 2.98 -20.06
C ILE A 167 10.75 2.08 -20.07
N GLY A 168 11.77 2.41 -19.28
CA GLY A 168 12.99 1.59 -19.15
C GLY A 168 12.70 0.18 -18.64
N ILE A 169 11.85 0.05 -17.62
CA ILE A 169 11.41 -1.26 -17.10
C ILE A 169 10.60 -2.03 -18.16
N GLY A 170 9.75 -1.34 -18.92
CA GLY A 170 8.99 -1.94 -20.03
C GLY A 170 9.90 -2.49 -21.12
N PHE A 171 10.93 -1.76 -21.53
CA PHE A 171 11.93 -2.26 -22.47
C PHE A 171 12.74 -3.42 -21.89
N GLY A 172 13.12 -3.37 -20.61
CA GLY A 172 13.84 -4.46 -19.94
C GLY A 172 13.03 -5.76 -19.85
N THR A 173 11.71 -5.67 -19.82
CA THR A 173 10.78 -6.82 -19.73
C THR A 173 10.12 -7.17 -21.07
N GLN A 174 10.57 -6.55 -22.17
CA GLN A 174 9.95 -6.69 -23.48
C GLN A 174 9.93 -8.15 -23.96
N HIS A 175 11.06 -8.86 -23.89
CA HIS A 175 11.14 -10.26 -24.34
C HIS A 175 10.24 -11.19 -23.52
N ILE A 176 10.16 -10.99 -22.21
CA ILE A 176 9.29 -11.80 -21.33
C ILE A 176 7.83 -11.57 -21.72
N SER A 177 7.44 -10.31 -21.92
CA SER A 177 6.09 -9.95 -22.36
C SER A 177 5.74 -10.54 -23.73
N GLN A 178 6.68 -10.52 -24.68
CA GLN A 178 6.50 -11.12 -26.01
C GLN A 178 6.27 -12.64 -25.95
N ASN A 179 7.07 -13.36 -25.15
CA ASN A 179 6.90 -14.80 -24.98
C ASN A 179 5.57 -15.14 -24.29
N PHE A 180 5.20 -14.38 -23.25
CA PHE A 180 3.91 -14.55 -22.57
C PHE A 180 2.72 -14.32 -23.50
N LEU A 181 2.73 -13.21 -24.26
CA LEU A 181 1.66 -12.90 -25.20
C LEU A 181 1.57 -13.93 -26.34
N SER A 182 2.71 -14.47 -26.80
CA SER A 182 2.73 -15.54 -27.79
C SER A 182 2.04 -16.79 -27.25
N GLY A 183 2.36 -17.21 -26.02
CA GLY A 183 1.68 -18.33 -25.35
C GLY A 183 0.18 -18.09 -25.19
N PHE A 184 -0.22 -16.87 -24.79
CA PHE A 184 -1.63 -16.50 -24.68
C PHE A 184 -2.36 -16.58 -26.04
N MET A 185 -1.74 -16.10 -27.11
CA MET A 185 -2.30 -16.18 -28.46
C MET A 185 -2.44 -17.62 -28.95
N LEU A 186 -1.47 -18.49 -28.65
CA LEU A 186 -1.58 -19.91 -28.95
C LEU A 186 -2.76 -20.56 -28.21
N PHE A 187 -2.97 -20.22 -26.94
CA PHE A 187 -4.12 -20.70 -26.18
C PHE A 187 -5.45 -20.21 -26.75
N PHE A 188 -5.52 -18.93 -27.15
CA PHE A 188 -6.75 -18.32 -27.64
C PHE A 188 -7.13 -18.81 -29.05
N ASN A 189 -6.17 -18.83 -29.98
CA ASN A 189 -6.41 -19.20 -31.36
C ASN A 189 -6.35 -20.72 -31.59
N ARG A 190 -5.78 -21.49 -30.65
CA ARG A 190 -5.53 -22.94 -30.75
C ARG A 190 -5.11 -23.37 -32.18
N PRO A 191 -4.01 -22.80 -32.72
CA PRO A 191 -3.64 -23.00 -34.12
C PRO A 191 -3.24 -24.46 -34.46
N PHE A 192 -2.96 -25.26 -33.44
CA PHE A 192 -2.67 -26.69 -33.55
C PHE A 192 -3.22 -27.41 -32.31
N LYS A 193 -3.45 -28.71 -32.45
CA LYS A 193 -3.94 -29.62 -31.41
C LYS A 193 -2.85 -30.63 -31.04
N GLU A 194 -3.05 -31.29 -29.92
CA GLU A 194 -2.19 -32.40 -29.50
C GLU A 194 -2.19 -33.51 -30.57
N GLY A 195 -1.00 -33.87 -31.05
CA GLY A 195 -0.81 -34.86 -32.11
C GLY A 195 -0.65 -34.30 -33.52
N ASP A 196 -0.80 -32.98 -33.72
CA ASP A 196 -0.51 -32.34 -35.00
C ASP A 196 1.02 -32.26 -35.22
N TRP A 197 1.47 -32.59 -36.43
CA TRP A 197 2.85 -32.37 -36.86
C TRP A 197 3.05 -30.90 -37.20
N ILE A 198 4.03 -30.26 -36.58
CA ILE A 198 4.32 -28.83 -36.67
C ILE A 198 5.76 -28.61 -37.12
N SER A 199 5.94 -27.73 -38.11
CA SER A 199 7.26 -27.28 -38.56
C SER A 199 7.46 -25.83 -38.15
N THR A 200 8.54 -25.59 -37.40
CA THR A 200 9.00 -24.25 -37.00
C THR A 200 10.41 -24.03 -37.56
N THR A 201 10.96 -22.83 -37.42
CA THR A 201 12.24 -22.47 -38.04
C THR A 201 13.39 -23.36 -37.54
N GLY A 202 13.67 -24.42 -38.29
CA GLY A 202 14.76 -25.39 -38.04
C GLY A 202 14.38 -26.60 -37.19
N LEU A 203 13.12 -26.79 -36.81
CA LEU A 203 12.66 -27.94 -36.02
C LEU A 203 11.30 -28.44 -36.54
N GLU A 204 11.20 -29.73 -36.86
CA GLU A 204 9.98 -30.40 -37.34
C GLU A 204 9.65 -31.59 -36.44
N GLY A 205 8.39 -31.73 -36.02
CA GLY A 205 7.94 -32.83 -35.15
C GLY A 205 6.46 -32.77 -34.82
#